data_AF-A0A497NPX9-F1
#
_entry.id   AF-A0A497NPX9-F1
#
_cell.length_a   1.000
_cell.length_b   1.000
_cell.length_c   1.000
_cell.angle_alpha   90.00
_cell.angle_beta   90.00
_cell.angle_gamma   90.00
#
_symmetry.space_group_name_H-M   'P 1'
#
loop_
_entity.id
_entity.type
_entity.pdbx_description
1 polymer ?
#
loop_
_entity_poly.entity_id
_entity_poly.type
_entity_poly.pdbx_seq_one_letter_code
_entity_poly.pdbx_strand_id
1 'polypeptide(L)'
;MKVILRRQKSAYALSLLFCLFWLGTLLLTLWITWPKVSSAENPLSTYLALLWEESFEFIPGLEFRLLYLTILGDIMLVSGVII
;
A
#
# COMPACT_ATOMS: atom_id res chain seq x y z
N MET A 1 -26.86 24.56 4.31
CA MET A 1 -26.57 23.64 3.19
C MET A 1 -25.14 23.72 2.62
N LYS A 2 -24.49 24.90 2.50
CA LYS A 2 -23.11 25.01 1.96
C LYS A 2 -22.02 24.21 2.71
N VAL A 3 -22.17 24.00 4.02
CA VAL A 3 -21.19 23.28 4.86
C VAL A 3 -21.16 21.78 4.55
N ILE A 4 -22.31 21.19 4.23
CA ILE A 4 -22.46 19.75 3.93
C ILE A 4 -21.85 19.44 2.56
N LEU A 5 -22.09 20.30 1.56
CA LEU A 5 -21.48 20.21 0.22
C LEU A 5 -19.95 20.34 0.24
N ARG A 6 -19.38 21.20 1.12
CA ARG A 6 -17.93 21.28 1.30
C ARG A 6 -17.34 20.02 1.96
N ARG A 7 -18.02 19.45 2.97
CA ARG A 7 -17.58 18.21 3.62
C ARG A 7 -17.58 17.01 2.67
N GLN A 8 -18.59 16.87 1.81
CA GLN A 8 -18.60 15.80 0.80
C GLN A 8 -17.45 15.91 -0.20
N LYS A 9 -17.14 17.12 -0.69
CA LYS A 9 -16.02 17.32 -1.61
C LYS A 9 -14.66 17.01 -0.95
N SER A 10 -14.55 17.29 0.35
CA SER A 10 -13.37 16.96 1.15
C SER A 10 -13.23 15.47 1.44
N ALA A 11 -14.34 14.77 1.72
CA ALA A 11 -14.36 13.33 1.95
C ALA A 11 -13.95 12.55 0.70
N TYR A 12 -14.48 12.97 -0.46
CA TYR A 12 -14.12 12.38 -1.75
C TYR A 12 -12.64 12.58 -2.12
N ALA A 13 -12.08 13.76 -1.81
CA ALA A 13 -10.65 14.01 -1.99
C ALA A 13 -9.80 13.13 -1.06
N LEU A 14 -10.24 12.91 0.17
CA LEU A 14 -9.56 12.05 1.14
C LEU A 14 -9.58 10.57 0.71
N SER A 15 -10.72 10.09 0.24
CA SER A 15 -10.89 8.75 -0.34
C SER A 15 -9.93 8.53 -1.51
N LEU A 16 -9.83 9.49 -2.43
CA LEU A 16 -8.87 9.47 -3.53
C LEU A 16 -7.42 9.40 -3.05
N LEU A 17 -7.06 10.17 -2.02
CA LEU A 17 -5.71 10.13 -1.45
C LEU A 17 -5.39 8.76 -0.84
N PHE A 18 -6.32 8.14 -0.13
CA PHE A 18 -6.12 6.80 0.42
C PHE A 18 -5.98 5.73 -0.67
N CYS A 19 -6.75 5.85 -1.75
CA CYS A 19 -6.65 4.95 -2.90
C CYS A 19 -5.29 5.10 -3.61
N LEU A 20 -4.82 6.34 -3.81
CA LEU A 20 -3.49 6.62 -4.35
C LEU A 20 -2.38 6.12 -3.43
N PHE A 21 -2.54 6.24 -2.12
CA PHE A 21 -1.58 5.73 -1.14
C PHE A 21 -1.45 4.21 -1.23
N TRP A 22 -2.58 3.48 -1.28
CA TRP A 22 -2.59 2.04 -1.51
C TRP A 22 -1.89 1.66 -2.82
N LEU A 23 -2.22 2.34 -3.91
CA LEU A 23 -1.59 2.10 -5.21
C LEU A 23 -0.07 2.30 -5.15
N GLY A 24 0.37 3.34 -4.46
CA GLY A 24 1.78 3.64 -4.23
C GLY A 24 2.48 2.53 -3.43
N THR A 25 1.87 2.05 -2.34
CA THR A 25 2.43 0.94 -1.55
C THR A 25 2.55 -0.34 -2.37
N LEU A 26 1.55 -0.67 -3.19
CA LEU A 26 1.60 -1.83 -4.07
C LEU A 26 2.70 -1.74 -5.12
N LEU A 27 2.81 -0.59 -5.79
CA LEU A 27 3.88 -0.36 -6.77
C LEU A 27 5.26 -0.46 -6.12
N LEU A 28 5.40 0.05 -4.88
CA LEU A 28 6.65 -0.03 -4.13
C LEU A 28 7.02 -1.47 -3.77
N THR A 29 6.08 -2.25 -3.21
CA THR A 29 6.35 -3.66 -2.87
C THR A 29 6.64 -4.48 -4.12
N LEU A 30 5.92 -4.22 -5.23
CA LEU A 30 6.18 -4.88 -6.50
C LEU A 30 7.58 -4.52 -7.01
N TRP A 31 7.96 -3.24 -6.99
CA TRP A 31 9.25 -2.77 -7.49
C TRP A 31 10.43 -3.39 -6.74
N ILE A 32 10.35 -3.44 -5.41
CA ILE A 32 11.39 -4.01 -4.55
C ILE A 32 11.55 -5.51 -4.82
N THR A 33 10.43 -6.23 -4.95
CA THR A 33 10.44 -7.68 -5.11
C THR A 33 10.63 -8.14 -6.56
N TRP A 34 10.37 -7.27 -7.54
CA TRP A 34 10.43 -7.55 -8.99
C TRP A 34 11.71 -8.26 -9.48
N PRO A 35 12.94 -7.85 -9.09
CA PRO A 35 14.15 -8.52 -9.56
C PRO A 35 14.24 -9.99 -9.10
N LYS A 36 13.71 -10.31 -7.91
CA LYS A 36 13.71 -11.67 -7.35
C LYS A 36 12.52 -12.49 -7.85
N VAL A 37 11.37 -11.85 -8.06
CA VAL A 37 10.17 -12.50 -8.60
C VAL A 37 10.32 -12.83 -10.08
N SER A 38 10.94 -11.95 -10.87
CA SER A 38 11.11 -12.13 -12.32
C SER A 38 12.07 -13.26 -12.70
N SER A 39 12.92 -13.70 -11.77
CA SER A 39 13.87 -14.80 -11.94
C SER A 39 13.41 -16.11 -11.31
N ALA A 40 12.24 -16.13 -10.65
CA ALA A 40 11.72 -17.30 -9.94
C ALA A 40 10.85 -18.19 -10.83
N GLU A 41 10.91 -19.50 -10.61
CA GLU A 41 10.03 -20.48 -11.28
C GLU A 41 8.56 -20.27 -10.90
N ASN A 42 8.28 -19.87 -9.65
CA ASN A 42 6.93 -19.64 -9.13
C ASN A 42 6.78 -18.20 -8.60
N PRO A 43 6.42 -17.23 -9.47
CA PRO A 43 6.46 -15.82 -9.12
C PRO A 43 5.51 -15.43 -7.98
N LEU A 44 4.34 -16.06 -7.89
CA LEU A 44 3.34 -15.77 -6.85
C LEU A 44 3.80 -16.22 -5.46
N SER A 45 4.33 -17.44 -5.33
CA SER A 45 4.83 -17.94 -4.04
C SER A 45 6.07 -17.18 -3.61
N THR A 46 6.96 -16.83 -4.55
CA THR A 46 8.16 -16.04 -4.27
C THR A 46 7.79 -14.63 -3.83
N TYR A 47 6.81 -13.99 -4.46
CA TYR A 47 6.32 -12.68 -4.02
C TYR A 47 5.78 -12.71 -2.58
N LEU A 48 4.96 -13.71 -2.24
CA LEU A 48 4.44 -13.89 -0.89
C LEU A 48 5.54 -14.17 0.14
N ALA A 49 6.55 -14.96 -0.23
CA ALA A 49 7.71 -15.22 0.64
C ALA A 49 8.50 -13.92 0.88
N LEU A 50 8.77 -13.14 -0.17
CA LEU A 50 9.50 -11.87 -0.08
C LEU A 50 8.73 -10.82 0.73
N LEU A 51 7.41 -10.77 0.62
CA LEU A 51 6.57 -9.95 1.49
C LEU A 51 6.80 -10.24 2.98
N TRP A 52 7.04 -11.52 3.32
CA TRP A 52 7.24 -11.97 4.69
C TRP A 52 8.69 -11.81 5.18
N GLU A 53 9.65 -11.94 4.26
CA GLU A 53 11.08 -12.03 4.55
C GLU A 53 11.80 -10.67 4.43
N GLU A 54 11.43 -9.84 3.46
CA GLU A 54 12.07 -8.54 3.30
C GLU A 54 11.52 -7.48 4.26
N SER A 55 12.46 -6.82 4.91
CA SER A 55 12.25 -5.56 5.62
C SER A 55 12.58 -4.38 4.71
N PHE A 56 11.74 -3.36 4.79
CA PHE A 56 11.93 -2.05 4.20
C PHE A 56 12.16 -1.05 5.32
N GLU A 57 13.28 -0.35 5.25
CA GLU A 57 13.58 0.74 6.17
C GLU A 57 12.91 2.02 5.65
N PHE A 58 11.81 2.43 6.30
CA PHE A 58 11.04 3.60 5.88
C PHE A 58 11.67 4.90 6.40
N ILE A 59 12.27 4.84 7.59
CA ILE A 59 13.00 5.93 8.26
C ILE A 59 14.24 5.28 8.88
N PRO A 60 15.41 5.96 8.89
CA PRO A 60 16.61 5.45 9.54
C PRO A 60 16.31 4.97 10.97
N GLY A 61 16.47 3.67 11.22
CA GLY A 61 16.19 3.01 12.51
C GLY A 61 14.76 2.44 12.68
N LEU A 62 13.89 2.54 11.68
CA LEU A 62 12.57 1.93 11.64
C LEU A 62 12.44 0.99 10.43
N GLU A 63 12.76 -0.28 10.68
CA GLU A 63 12.53 -1.37 9.73
C GLU A 63 11.11 -1.91 9.87
N PHE A 64 10.41 -2.01 8.74
CA PHE A 64 9.11 -2.64 8.65
C PHE A 64 9.16 -3.77 7.64
N ARG A 65 8.63 -4.95 7.97
CA ARG A 65 8.40 -5.97 6.94
C ARG A 65 7.47 -5.43 5.86
N LEU A 66 7.74 -5.76 4.60
CA LEU A 66 6.89 -5.37 3.47
C LEU A 66 5.42 -5.78 3.69
N LEU A 67 5.19 -6.92 4.35
CA LEU A 67 3.87 -7.36 4.79
C LEU A 67 3.07 -6.27 5.52
N TYR A 68 3.70 -5.57 6.47
CA TYR A 68 3.03 -4.54 7.25
C TYR A 68 2.66 -3.34 6.39
N LEU A 69 3.50 -3.01 5.39
CA LEU A 69 3.20 -1.96 4.43
C LEU A 69 1.99 -2.33 3.57
N THR A 70 1.90 -3.59 3.14
CA THR A 70 0.76 -4.10 2.37
C THR A 70 -0.53 -4.10 3.19
N ILE A 71 -0.49 -4.54 4.45
CA ILE A 71 -1.64 -4.49 5.35
C ILE A 71 -2.08 -3.05 5.61
N LEU A 72 -1.13 -2.14 5.86
CA LEU A 72 -1.44 -0.72 6.05
C LEU A 72 -2.09 -0.12 4.81
N GLY A 73 -1.55 -0.43 3.63
CA GLY A 73 -2.16 -0.04 2.36
C GLY A 73 -3.60 -0.53 2.28
N ASP A 74 -3.85 -1.81 2.56
CA ASP A 74 -5.17 -2.41 2.40
C ASP A 74 -6.21 -1.77 3.34
N ILE A 75 -5.80 -1.46 4.58
CA ILE A 75 -6.62 -0.69 5.53
C ILE A 75 -6.95 0.70 4.97
N MET A 76 -5.96 1.37 4.36
CA MET A 76 -6.16 2.68 3.73
C MET A 76 -7.14 2.57 2.56
N LEU A 77 -7.02 1.56 1.69
CA LEU A 77 -7.98 1.33 0.60
C LEU A 77 -9.40 1.14 1.15
N VAL A 78 -9.59 0.21 2.10
CA VAL A 78 -10.90 -0.09 2.68
C VAL A 78 -11.51 1.15 3.32
N SER A 79 -10.72 1.90 4.09
CA SER A 79 -11.20 3.16 4.67
C SER A 79 -11.55 4.21 3.61
N GLY A 80 -10.78 4.30 2.52
CA GLY A 80 -11.09 5.17 1.38
C GLY A 80 -12.38 4.78 0.65
N VAL A 81 -12.69 3.49 0.53
CA VAL A 81 -13.90 3.01 -0.13
C VAL A 81 -15.16 3.22 0.73
N ILE A 82 -15.02 3.14 2.05
CA ILE A 82 -16.15 3.31 3.00
C ILE A 82 -16.57 4.79 3.14
N ILE A 83 -15.63 5.73 3.00
CA ILE A 83 -15.84 7.19 3.16
C ILE A 83 -16.53 7.81 1.94
#